data_AF-A0A357ARM1-F1
#
_entry.id   AF-A0A357ARM1-F1
#
_cell.length_a   1.000
_cell.length_b   1.000
_cell.length_c   1.000
_cell.angle_alpha   90.00
_cell.angle_beta   90.00
_cell.angle_gamma   90.00
#
_symmetry.space_group_name_H-M   'P 1'
#
loop_
_entity.id
_entity.type
_entity.pdbx_description
1 polymer ?
#
loop_
_entity_poly.entity_id
_entity_poly.type
_entity_poly.pdbx_seq_one_letter_code
_entity_poly.pdbx_strand_id
1 'polypeptide(L)'
;MRYRTPSYMDKFHCIADKCKDSCCIGWEIDIDEKTKAYYDSVDTPFAERLKKDIKDGCFVLDEKERCPFLNDKNLCDIYINLGKEHLCQICSDHPRYYEWFGDLKEGGIGLSCEEAARVILSNDFSIKEMEIEEEEDLPDYDMEVFTALEKARDMILEKLNETGEKKVPLEFLLSWML
;
A
#
# COMPACT_ATOMS: atom_id res chain seq x y z
N MET A 1 21.00 5.59 -1.32
CA MET A 1 20.37 4.53 -2.17
C MET A 1 19.60 5.20 -3.31
N ARG A 2 19.50 4.58 -4.48
CA ARG A 2 18.63 5.04 -5.58
C ARG A 2 17.20 4.59 -5.30
N TYR A 3 16.23 5.48 -5.37
CA TYR A 3 14.81 5.17 -5.22
C TYR A 3 14.06 5.41 -6.53
N ARG A 4 13.55 4.34 -7.13
CA ARG A 4 12.88 4.33 -8.43
C ARG A 4 11.38 4.07 -8.25
N THR A 5 10.55 4.93 -8.82
CA THR A 5 9.08 4.79 -8.76
C THR A 5 8.41 5.25 -10.06
N PRO A 6 7.15 4.85 -10.30
CA PRO A 6 6.30 5.57 -11.23
C PRO A 6 6.14 7.03 -10.80
N SER A 7 6.12 7.95 -11.77
CA SER A 7 6.05 9.39 -11.51
C SER A 7 4.81 9.82 -10.76
N TYR A 8 3.71 9.07 -10.90
CA TYR A 8 2.43 9.29 -10.20
C TYR A 8 2.41 8.80 -8.74
N MET A 9 3.48 8.17 -8.23
CA MET A 9 3.52 7.58 -6.89
C MET A 9 3.13 8.56 -5.78
N ASP A 10 3.52 9.83 -5.90
CA ASP A 10 3.24 10.91 -4.94
C ASP A 10 1.81 11.45 -5.00
N LYS A 11 1.04 11.08 -6.03
CA LYS A 11 -0.36 11.50 -6.17
C LYS A 11 -1.29 10.66 -5.32
N PHE A 12 -0.88 9.45 -4.94
CA PHE A 12 -1.71 8.54 -4.16
C PHE A 12 -1.83 8.96 -2.69
N HIS A 13 -3.07 9.12 -2.24
CA HIS A 13 -3.43 9.34 -0.85
C HIS A 13 -4.68 8.54 -0.53
N CYS A 14 -4.71 7.86 0.62
CA CYS A 14 -5.91 7.14 1.06
C CYS A 14 -7.11 8.09 1.14
N ILE A 15 -8.23 7.70 0.54
CA ILE A 15 -9.48 8.49 0.52
C ILE A 15 -10.40 8.17 1.71
N ALA A 16 -9.93 7.34 2.64
CA ALA A 16 -10.53 7.03 3.94
C ALA A 16 -12.04 6.70 3.85
N ASP A 17 -12.89 7.52 4.44
CA ASP A 17 -14.34 7.34 4.53
C ASP A 17 -15.05 7.27 3.16
N LYS A 18 -14.39 7.77 2.11
CA LYS A 18 -14.92 7.74 0.73
C LYS A 18 -14.66 6.42 0.01
N CYS A 19 -13.83 5.55 0.57
CA CYS A 19 -13.46 4.27 -0.04
C CYS A 19 -14.66 3.32 -0.06
N LYS A 20 -15.04 2.83 -1.25
CA LYS A 20 -16.13 1.85 -1.38
C LYS A 20 -15.60 0.42 -1.28
N ASP A 21 -14.40 0.18 -1.77
CA ASP A 21 -13.67 -1.08 -1.66
C ASP A 21 -12.60 -1.00 -0.56
N SER A 22 -13.06 -1.06 0.70
CA SER A 22 -12.20 -0.82 1.86
C SER A 22 -11.19 -1.94 2.07
N CYS A 23 -9.90 -1.60 2.05
CA CYS A 23 -8.80 -2.49 2.44
C CYS A 23 -8.85 -2.92 3.92
N CYS A 24 -9.87 -2.55 4.69
CA CYS A 24 -10.06 -3.03 6.06
C CYS A 24 -11.08 -4.19 6.12
N ILE A 25 -11.38 -4.85 5.00
CA ILE A 25 -12.39 -5.90 4.90
C ILE A 25 -11.86 -7.07 4.05
N GLY A 26 -12.08 -8.31 4.50
CA GLY A 26 -11.93 -9.52 3.66
C GLY A 26 -10.53 -10.13 3.58
N TRP A 27 -9.60 -9.72 4.45
CA TRP A 27 -8.25 -10.30 4.55
C TRP A 27 -7.65 -10.09 5.94
N GLU A 28 -6.71 -10.98 6.29
CA GLU A 28 -5.99 -10.94 7.55
C GLU A 28 -5.05 -9.73 7.61
N ILE A 29 -5.04 -9.06 8.77
CA ILE A 29 -4.21 -7.88 9.01
C ILE A 29 -3.20 -8.23 10.11
N ASP A 30 -1.98 -8.52 9.67
CA ASP A 30 -0.86 -8.79 10.56
C ASP A 30 -0.35 -7.51 11.23
N ILE A 31 0.15 -7.67 12.45
CA ILE A 31 0.73 -6.61 13.26
C ILE A 31 2.21 -6.92 13.41
N ASP A 32 3.05 -6.06 12.83
CA ASP A 32 4.49 -6.16 12.97
C ASP A 32 4.91 -6.02 14.45
N GLU A 33 6.04 -6.63 14.81
CA GLU A 33 6.50 -6.73 16.20
C GLU A 33 6.66 -5.36 16.87
N LYS A 34 7.12 -4.36 16.13
CA LYS A 34 7.32 -3.00 16.61
C LYS A 34 5.98 -2.35 16.96
N THR A 35 5.00 -2.46 16.07
CA THR A 35 3.64 -1.95 16.30
C THR A 35 2.95 -2.70 17.42
N LYS A 36 3.13 -4.02 17.50
CA LYS A 36 2.61 -4.83 18.60
C LYS A 36 3.15 -4.36 19.95
N ALA A 37 4.47 -4.17 20.07
CA ALA A 37 5.08 -3.67 21.30
C ALA A 37 4.54 -2.29 21.70
N TYR A 38 4.30 -1.41 20.72
CA TYR A 38 3.65 -0.14 20.96
C TYR A 38 2.22 -0.31 21.48
N TYR A 39 1.37 -1.13 20.83
CA TYR A 39 0.00 -1.40 21.27
C TYR A 39 -0.07 -1.97 22.70
N ASP A 40 0.85 -2.85 23.06
CA ASP A 40 0.94 -3.41 24.41
C ASP A 40 1.24 -2.33 25.46
N SER A 41 1.97 -1.27 25.09
CA SER A 41 2.31 -0.12 25.94
C SER A 41 1.22 0.96 26.06
N VAL A 42 0.20 0.95 25.19
CA VAL A 42 -0.86 1.96 25.20
C VAL A 42 -1.67 1.84 26.50
N ASP A 43 -1.83 2.98 27.19
CA ASP A 43 -2.61 3.15 28.43
C ASP A 43 -3.58 4.32 28.29
N THR A 44 -4.54 4.18 27.37
CA THR A 44 -5.60 5.15 27.11
C THR A 44 -6.96 4.44 27.18
N PRO A 45 -8.10 5.15 27.23
CA PRO A 45 -9.41 4.50 27.17
C PRO A 45 -9.62 3.61 25.93
N PHE A 46 -8.85 3.83 24.87
CA PHE A 46 -8.88 3.01 23.66
C PHE A 46 -8.11 1.67 23.82
N ALA A 47 -7.16 1.58 24.77
CA ALA A 47 -6.27 0.44 24.94
C ALA A 47 -7.00 -0.88 25.18
N GLU A 48 -8.08 -0.86 25.98
CA GLU A 48 -8.84 -2.07 26.29
C GLU A 48 -9.45 -2.69 25.03
N ARG A 49 -10.06 -1.86 24.16
CA ARG A 49 -10.58 -2.31 22.87
C ARG A 49 -9.45 -2.75 21.95
N LEU A 50 -8.38 -1.96 21.87
CA LEU A 50 -7.21 -2.27 21.05
C LEU A 50 -6.66 -3.67 21.35
N LYS A 51 -6.37 -3.96 22.63
CA LYS A 51 -5.77 -5.23 23.06
C LYS A 51 -6.74 -6.40 22.98
N LYS A 52 -8.03 -6.16 23.21
CA LYS A 52 -9.07 -7.20 23.12
C LYS A 52 -9.18 -7.78 21.71
N ASP A 53 -9.06 -6.92 20.70
CA ASP A 53 -9.28 -7.31 19.31
C ASP A 53 -7.96 -7.68 18.59
N ILE A 54 -6.93 -8.06 19.35
CA ILE A 54 -5.65 -8.59 18.85
C ILE A 54 -5.48 -10.02 19.34
N LYS A 55 -5.18 -10.95 18.44
CA LYS A 55 -4.89 -12.34 18.77
C LYS A 55 -3.87 -12.92 17.81
N ASP A 56 -2.91 -13.67 18.34
CA ASP A 56 -1.87 -14.38 17.56
C ASP A 56 -1.08 -13.46 16.60
N GLY A 57 -0.97 -12.17 16.93
CA GLY A 57 -0.26 -11.18 16.11
C GLY A 57 -1.12 -10.50 15.04
N CYS A 58 -2.42 -10.80 14.96
CA CYS A 58 -3.33 -10.25 13.96
C CYS A 58 -4.52 -9.55 14.62
N PHE A 59 -5.22 -8.70 13.86
CA PHE A 59 -6.52 -8.20 14.29
C PHE A 59 -7.61 -9.27 14.16
N VAL A 60 -8.47 -9.37 15.17
CA VAL A 60 -9.63 -10.27 15.15
C VAL A 60 -10.76 -9.60 14.38
N LEU A 61 -11.00 -10.05 13.15
CA LEU A 61 -12.08 -9.52 12.30
C LEU A 61 -13.47 -9.88 12.84
N ASP A 62 -14.46 -9.05 12.50
CA ASP A 62 -15.87 -9.33 12.82
C ASP A 62 -16.47 -10.43 11.92
N GLU A 63 -17.74 -10.77 12.17
CA GLU A 63 -18.48 -11.78 11.41
C GLU A 63 -18.67 -11.46 9.92
N LYS A 64 -18.38 -10.22 9.51
CA LYS A 64 -18.40 -9.75 8.11
C LYS A 64 -16.98 -9.52 7.58
N GLU A 65 -15.98 -10.09 8.24
CA GLU A 65 -14.56 -9.94 7.91
C GLU A 65 -14.08 -8.49 7.93
N ARG A 66 -14.75 -7.60 8.68
CA ARG A 66 -14.30 -6.21 8.85
C ARG A 66 -13.30 -6.09 9.98
N CYS A 67 -12.29 -5.25 9.77
CA CYS A 67 -11.37 -4.83 10.81
C CYS A 67 -12.16 -4.23 11.99
N PRO A 68 -11.89 -4.67 13.24
CA PRO A 68 -12.61 -4.21 14.43
C PRO A 68 -12.41 -2.71 14.71
N PHE A 69 -11.42 -2.08 14.08
CA PHE A 69 -11.13 -0.65 14.18
C PHE A 69 -11.68 0.19 13.03
N LEU A 70 -12.34 -0.42 12.04
CA LEU A 70 -13.08 0.30 11.00
C LEU A 70 -14.44 0.70 11.55
N ASN A 71 -14.59 1.96 11.95
CA ASN A 71 -15.83 2.43 12.56
C ASN A 71 -16.99 2.58 11.54
N ASP A 72 -18.16 2.94 12.03
CA ASP A 72 -19.38 3.09 11.21
C ASP A 72 -19.30 4.23 10.18
N LYS A 73 -18.29 5.09 10.27
CA LYS A 73 -17.98 6.15 9.29
C LYS A 73 -16.89 5.72 8.30
N ASN A 74 -16.51 4.44 8.28
CA ASN A 74 -15.39 3.90 7.50
C ASN A 74 -14.06 4.61 7.77
N LEU A 75 -13.85 5.05 9.01
CA LEU A 75 -12.59 5.61 9.47
C LEU A 75 -11.90 4.64 10.42
N CYS A 76 -10.57 4.64 10.40
CA CYS A 76 -9.74 3.81 11.27
C CYS A 76 -9.62 4.44 12.67
N ASP A 77 -10.13 3.77 13.69
CA ASP A 77 -10.06 4.25 15.08
C ASP A 77 -8.63 4.24 15.63
N ILE A 78 -7.74 3.37 15.15
CA ILE A 78 -6.31 3.41 15.52
C ILE A 78 -5.69 4.72 15.05
N TYR A 79 -5.91 5.10 13.79
CA TYR A 79 -5.45 6.38 13.26
C TYR A 79 -6.00 7.53 14.11
N ILE A 80 -7.32 7.52 14.38
CA ILE A 80 -7.99 8.62 15.10
C ILE A 80 -7.43 8.78 16.52
N ASN A 81 -7.20 7.69 17.24
CA ASN A 81 -6.83 7.74 18.66
C ASN A 81 -5.32 7.81 18.88
N LEU A 82 -4.52 7.17 18.03
CA LEU A 82 -3.08 7.00 18.22
C LEU A 82 -2.26 7.81 17.20
N GLY A 83 -2.78 8.01 15.98
CA GLY A 83 -2.06 8.69 14.92
C GLY A 83 -1.61 7.73 13.81
N LYS A 84 -1.24 8.30 12.65
CA LYS A 84 -0.89 7.55 11.44
C LYS A 84 0.39 6.72 11.60
N GLU A 85 1.29 7.19 12.45
CA GLU A 85 2.59 6.61 12.77
C GLU A 85 2.50 5.35 13.63
N HIS A 86 1.30 5.04 14.12
CA HIS A 86 1.01 3.87 14.95
C HIS A 86 0.10 2.85 14.26
N LEU A 87 -0.08 3.00 12.95
CA LEU A 87 -0.62 1.91 12.13
C LEU A 87 0.44 0.80 12.00
N CYS A 88 0.00 -0.45 11.97
CA CYS A 88 0.90 -1.55 11.60
C CYS A 88 1.37 -1.39 10.16
N GLN A 89 2.53 -1.98 9.85
CA GLN A 89 3.22 -1.79 8.57
C GLN A 89 2.30 -2.09 7.37
N ILE A 90 1.53 -3.19 7.45
CA ILE A 90 0.61 -3.57 6.38
C ILE A 90 -0.46 -2.48 6.12
N CYS A 91 -0.94 -1.80 7.16
CA CYS A 91 -1.91 -0.71 7.04
C CYS A 91 -1.29 0.60 6.56
N SER A 92 -0.04 0.90 6.97
CA SER A 92 0.65 2.11 6.53
C SER A 92 1.12 2.02 5.07
N ASP A 93 1.54 0.83 4.67
CA ASP A 93 2.14 0.59 3.37
C ASP A 93 1.05 0.41 2.33
N HIS A 94 0.04 -0.42 2.58
CA HIS A 94 -1.00 -0.73 1.59
C HIS A 94 -1.62 0.55 0.98
N PRO A 95 -1.74 0.63 -0.35
CA PRO A 95 -1.42 -0.36 -1.40
C PRO A 95 0.00 -0.20 -1.97
N ARG A 96 0.89 0.52 -1.29
CA ARG A 96 2.29 0.69 -1.69
C ARG A 96 3.06 -0.60 -1.47
N TYR A 97 4.01 -0.85 -2.35
CA TYR A 97 4.98 -1.93 -2.22
C TYR A 97 6.38 -1.38 -2.50
N TYR A 98 7.37 -2.05 -1.94
CA TYR A 98 8.77 -1.71 -2.09
C TYR A 98 9.58 -3.00 -2.25
N GLU A 99 10.56 -2.97 -3.13
CA GLU A 99 11.52 -4.05 -3.38
C GLU A 99 12.93 -3.47 -3.34
N TRP A 100 13.89 -4.26 -2.88
CA TRP A 100 15.28 -3.84 -2.75
C TRP A 100 16.19 -4.75 -3.58
N PHE A 101 17.04 -4.13 -4.39
CA PHE A 101 18.01 -4.76 -5.27
C PHE A 101 19.36 -4.08 -5.09
N GLY A 102 20.08 -4.44 -4.01
CA GLY A 102 21.37 -3.82 -3.69
C GLY A 102 21.21 -2.33 -3.44
N ASP A 103 21.85 -1.47 -4.24
CA ASP A 103 21.79 -0.02 -4.07
C ASP A 103 20.52 0.63 -4.64
N LEU A 104 19.57 -0.17 -5.12
CA LEU A 104 18.31 0.26 -5.72
C LEU A 104 17.11 -0.18 -4.87
N LYS A 105 16.29 0.78 -4.46
CA LYS A 105 14.93 0.57 -3.97
C LYS A 105 13.95 0.86 -5.10
N GLU A 106 13.08 -0.08 -5.41
CA GLU A 106 11.97 0.13 -6.32
C GLU A 106 10.66 0.19 -5.52
N GLY A 107 9.72 1.04 -5.92
CA GLY A 107 8.41 1.07 -5.28
C GLY A 107 7.29 1.46 -6.23
N GLY A 108 6.07 1.16 -5.82
CA GLY A 108 4.86 1.47 -6.58
C GLY A 108 3.60 1.36 -5.73
N ILE A 109 2.45 1.47 -6.38
CA ILE A 109 1.13 1.23 -5.79
C ILE A 109 0.40 0.14 -6.56
N GLY A 110 -0.32 -0.73 -5.86
CA GLY A 110 -1.06 -1.85 -6.43
C GLY A 110 -2.49 -1.52 -6.82
N LEU A 111 -3.06 -2.31 -7.73
CA LEU A 111 -4.46 -2.21 -8.18
C LEU A 111 -5.48 -2.74 -7.16
N SER A 112 -5.02 -3.24 -6.01
CA SER A 112 -5.87 -3.73 -4.91
C SER A 112 -6.63 -2.61 -4.18
N CYS A 113 -6.37 -1.34 -4.48
CA CYS A 113 -7.07 -0.20 -3.92
C CYS A 113 -7.72 0.63 -5.04
N GLU A 114 -9.01 0.97 -4.89
CA GLU A 114 -9.75 1.73 -5.89
C GLU A 114 -9.11 3.10 -6.22
N GLU A 115 -8.55 3.77 -5.21
CA GLU A 115 -7.87 5.05 -5.41
C GLU A 115 -6.51 4.88 -6.09
N ALA A 116 -5.77 3.81 -5.77
CA ALA A 116 -4.53 3.51 -6.48
C ALA A 116 -4.80 3.16 -7.96
N ALA A 117 -5.84 2.37 -8.23
CA ALA A 117 -6.29 2.10 -9.60
C ALA A 117 -6.67 3.39 -10.33
N ARG A 118 -7.42 4.29 -9.69
CA ARG A 118 -7.73 5.61 -10.24
C ARG A 118 -6.45 6.40 -10.56
N VAL A 119 -5.49 6.46 -9.65
CA VAL A 119 -4.22 7.17 -9.84
C VAL A 119 -3.42 6.56 -11.00
N ILE A 120 -3.27 5.24 -11.07
CA ILE A 120 -2.56 4.54 -12.15
C ILE A 120 -3.20 4.84 -13.51
N LEU A 121 -4.52 4.68 -13.60
CA LEU A 121 -5.25 4.82 -14.87
C LEU A 121 -5.41 6.28 -15.33
N SER A 122 -5.36 7.25 -14.41
CA SER A 122 -5.56 8.68 -14.74
C SER A 122 -4.28 9.39 -15.16
N ASN A 123 -3.11 8.82 -14.88
CA ASN A 123 -1.84 9.50 -15.03
C ASN A 123 -0.98 8.84 -16.12
N ASP A 124 -0.16 9.64 -16.78
CA ASP A 124 0.84 9.10 -17.69
C ASP A 124 1.89 8.34 -16.88
N PHE A 125 2.32 7.20 -17.44
CA PHE A 125 3.39 6.43 -16.85
C PHE A 125 4.73 7.02 -17.27
N SER A 126 5.56 7.33 -16.30
CA SER A 126 7.00 7.54 -16.49
C SER A 126 7.73 7.11 -15.23
N ILE A 127 9.00 6.76 -15.36
CA ILE A 127 9.83 6.44 -14.20
C ILE A 127 10.49 7.73 -13.69
N LYS A 128 10.52 7.89 -12.37
CA LYS A 128 11.37 8.86 -11.69
C LYS A 128 12.34 8.16 -10.75
N GLU A 129 13.54 8.70 -10.64
CA GLU A 129 14.56 8.26 -9.70
C GLU A 129 15.01 9.44 -8.83
N MET A 130 15.31 9.16 -7.57
CA MET A 130 15.88 10.12 -6.63
C MET A 130 16.88 9.43 -5.69
N GLU A 131 17.82 10.19 -5.14
CA GLU A 131 18.68 9.70 -4.07
C GLU A 131 17.96 9.83 -2.72
N ILE A 132 18.01 8.77 -1.93
CA ILE A 132 17.50 8.75 -0.56
C ILE A 132 18.56 8.27 0.41
N GLU A 133 18.48 8.77 1.65
CA GLU A 133 19.25 8.30 2.79
C GLU A 133 18.44 7.18 3.48
N GLU A 134 18.84 5.93 3.22
CA GLU A 134 18.29 4.72 3.83
C GLU A 134 19.48 3.77 4.02
N GLU A 135 19.80 3.43 5.27
CA GLU A 135 21.08 2.81 5.65
C GLU A 135 21.01 1.33 6.06
N GLU A 136 19.84 0.68 6.12
CA GLU A 136 19.72 -0.61 6.84
C GLU A 136 19.31 -1.83 5.99
N ASP A 137 19.93 -2.97 6.32
CA ASP A 137 19.59 -4.36 6.00
C ASP A 137 19.02 -4.62 4.61
N LEU A 138 19.81 -4.27 3.59
CA LEU A 138 19.53 -4.64 2.21
C LEU A 138 19.41 -6.16 2.08
N PRO A 139 18.22 -6.68 1.72
CA PRO A 139 18.07 -8.11 1.49
C PRO A 139 18.95 -8.53 0.32
N ASP A 140 19.49 -9.75 0.40
CA ASP A 140 20.17 -10.37 -0.72
C ASP A 140 19.16 -10.60 -1.86
N TYR A 141 19.61 -10.49 -3.10
CA TYR A 141 18.75 -10.64 -4.26
C TYR A 141 19.46 -11.42 -5.36
N ASP A 142 18.67 -12.15 -6.15
CA ASP A 142 19.19 -12.91 -7.27
C ASP A 142 19.44 -12.00 -8.48
N MET A 143 20.71 -11.83 -8.83
CA MET A 143 21.17 -11.01 -9.94
C MET A 143 20.60 -11.45 -11.31
N GLU A 144 20.44 -12.76 -11.52
CA GLU A 144 19.92 -13.29 -12.78
C GLU A 144 18.43 -12.99 -12.90
N VAL A 145 17.68 -13.18 -11.82
CA VAL A 145 16.25 -12.83 -11.74
C VAL A 145 16.07 -11.33 -11.93
N PHE A 146 16.85 -10.51 -11.24
CA PHE A 146 16.78 -9.05 -11.38
C PHE A 146 17.02 -8.59 -12.82
N THR A 147 18.06 -9.13 -13.47
CA THR A 147 18.34 -8.83 -14.88
C THR A 147 17.18 -9.21 -15.80
N ALA A 148 16.53 -10.35 -15.54
CA ALA A 148 15.36 -10.77 -16.30
C ALA A 148 14.15 -9.85 -16.07
N LEU A 149 13.93 -9.41 -14.83
CA LEU A 149 12.87 -8.46 -14.46
C LEU A 149 13.07 -7.10 -15.12
N GLU A 150 14.29 -6.55 -15.11
CA GLU A 150 14.59 -5.28 -15.78
C GLU A 150 14.29 -5.37 -17.27
N LYS A 151 14.75 -6.43 -17.95
CA LYS A 151 14.47 -6.64 -19.37
C LYS A 151 12.98 -6.77 -19.66
N ALA A 152 12.26 -7.55 -18.86
CA ALA A 152 10.81 -7.73 -19.03
C ALA A 152 10.08 -6.39 -18.86
N ARG A 153 10.49 -5.58 -17.89
CA ARG A 153 9.94 -4.26 -17.65
C ARG A 153 10.17 -3.33 -18.83
N ASP A 154 11.39 -3.23 -19.34
CA ASP A 154 11.69 -2.38 -20.50
C ASP A 154 10.82 -2.74 -21.70
N MET A 155 10.63 -4.04 -21.96
CA MET A 155 9.73 -4.51 -23.02
C MET A 155 8.27 -4.12 -22.76
N ILE A 156 7.78 -4.24 -21.52
CA ILE A 156 6.41 -3.84 -21.16
C ILE A 156 6.24 -2.32 -21.35
N LEU A 157 7.19 -1.52 -20.90
CA LEU A 157 7.14 -0.07 -20.99
C LEU A 157 7.23 0.42 -22.43
N GLU A 158 8.08 -0.21 -23.24
CA GLU A 158 8.12 0.04 -24.69
C GLU A 158 6.74 -0.19 -25.31
N LYS A 159 6.07 -1.31 -25.00
CA LYS A 159 4.72 -1.58 -25.51
C LYS A 159 3.63 -0.63 -24.99
N LEU A 160 3.70 -0.25 -23.72
CA LEU A 160 2.77 0.74 -23.17
C LEU A 160 2.95 2.12 -23.84
N ASN A 161 4.17 2.48 -24.23
CA ASN A 161 4.47 3.75 -24.88
C ASN A 161 4.27 3.72 -26.41
N GLU A 162 4.52 2.58 -27.07
CA GLU A 162 4.32 2.39 -28.52
C GLU A 162 2.85 2.54 -28.93
N THR A 163 1.93 2.13 -28.05
CA THR A 163 0.53 2.03 -28.44
C THR A 163 -0.10 3.38 -28.73
N GLY A 164 0.38 4.51 -28.19
CA GLY A 164 -0.10 5.87 -28.51
C GLY A 164 -1.63 6.08 -28.42
N GLU A 165 -2.37 5.05 -28.00
CA GLU A 165 -3.80 5.00 -27.96
C GLU A 165 -4.20 5.69 -26.67
N LYS A 166 -4.59 6.96 -26.87
CA LYS A 166 -5.43 7.77 -25.99
C LYS A 166 -5.91 6.96 -24.80
N LYS A 167 -5.41 7.31 -23.60
CA LYS A 167 -5.96 6.88 -22.30
C LYS A 167 -7.42 6.51 -22.49
N VAL A 168 -7.77 5.22 -22.43
CA VAL A 168 -9.17 4.81 -22.45
C VAL A 168 -9.81 5.62 -21.33
N PRO A 169 -10.79 6.50 -21.62
CA PRO A 169 -11.30 7.39 -20.60
C PRO A 169 -11.73 6.56 -19.40
N LEU A 170 -11.34 6.94 -18.17
CA LEU A 170 -11.72 6.17 -16.98
C LEU A 170 -13.23 5.93 -16.92
N GLU A 171 -14.02 6.85 -17.44
CA GLU A 171 -15.47 6.72 -17.61
C GLU A 171 -15.86 5.45 -18.39
N PHE A 172 -15.12 5.12 -19.45
CA PHE A 172 -15.30 3.89 -20.22
C PHE A 172 -14.89 2.64 -19.43
N LEU A 173 -13.76 2.67 -18.71
CA LEU A 173 -13.29 1.51 -17.92
C LEU A 173 -14.17 1.26 -16.69
N LEU A 174 -14.61 2.31 -16.01
CA LEU A 174 -15.43 2.24 -14.80
C LEU A 174 -16.91 1.96 -15.11
N SER A 175 -17.40 2.23 -16.33
CA SER A 175 -18.77 1.90 -16.73
C SER A 175 -19.07 0.39 -16.78
N TRP A 176 -18.04 -0.46 -16.76
CA TRP A 176 -18.16 -1.92 -16.73
C TRP A 176 -18.10 -2.49 -15.30
N MET A 177 -17.81 -1.66 -14.29
CA MET A 177 -17.66 -2.05 -12.88
C MET A 177 -18.89 -1.67 -12.02
N LEU A 178 -19.95 -1.14 -12.63
CA LEU A 178 -21.25 -0.84 -12.02
C LEU A 178 -22.36 -1.64 -12.71
#